data_AF-A0A7Y3AA72-F1
#
_entry.id   AF-A0A7Y3AA72-F1
#
_cell.length_a   1.000
_cell.length_b   1.000
_cell.length_c   1.000
_cell.angle_alpha   90.00
_cell.angle_beta   90.00
_cell.angle_gamma   90.00
#
_symmetry.space_group_name_H-M   'P 1'
#
loop_
_entity.id
_entity.type
_entity.pdbx_description
1 polymer ?
#
loop_
_entity_poly.entity_id
_entity_poly.type
_entity_poly.pdbx_seq_one_letter_code
_entity_poly.pdbx_strand_id
1 'polypeptide(L)'
;MTLWWIPGLAGVWTLIIWGSRVRLLTGDEAAKTEVWIRIIASLALGAAVMAVAIIARNGGPGRWGLGVVAGFAVWMTYVWGSSAINVFVNDHSTAFRVVHTVLAVVSIGLAVAALVVTAQAD
;
A
#
# COMPACT_ATOMS: atom_id res chain seq x y z
N MET A 1 -17.12 5.31 -17.42
CA MET A 1 -15.66 5.53 -17.28
C MET A 1 -15.08 4.32 -16.59
N THR A 2 -14.11 3.64 -17.20
CA THR A 2 -13.47 2.47 -16.58
C THR A 2 -12.59 2.92 -15.42
N LEU A 3 -12.78 2.35 -14.22
CA LEU A 3 -12.08 2.72 -12.98
C LEU A 3 -10.58 2.34 -12.95
N TRP A 4 -9.95 2.19 -14.12
CA TRP A 4 -8.57 1.72 -14.31
C TRP A 4 -7.47 2.60 -13.72
N TRP A 5 -7.81 3.81 -13.29
CA TRP A 5 -6.91 4.69 -12.56
C TRP A 5 -6.76 4.27 -11.08
N ILE A 6 -7.65 3.44 -10.53
CA ILE A 6 -7.61 3.02 -9.11
C ILE A 6 -6.34 2.22 -8.76
N PRO A 7 -5.94 1.17 -9.50
CA PRO A 7 -4.67 0.50 -9.23
C PRO A 7 -3.47 1.45 -9.30
N GLY A 8 -3.45 2.34 -10.31
CA GLY A 8 -2.42 3.37 -10.43
C GLY A 8 -2.37 4.31 -9.23
N LEU A 9 -3.53 4.78 -8.77
CA LEU A 9 -3.65 5.62 -7.58
C LEU A 9 -3.17 4.89 -6.32
N ALA A 10 -3.54 3.62 -6.13
CA ALA A 10 -3.09 2.81 -5.00
C ALA A 10 -1.55 2.65 -4.99
N GLY A 11 -0.95 2.43 -6.16
CA GLY A 11 0.49 2.40 -6.32
C GLY A 11 1.16 3.74 -5.95
N VAL A 12 0.69 4.85 -6.53
CA VAL A 12 1.22 6.20 -6.25
C VAL A 12 1.07 6.57 -4.77
N TRP A 13 -0.10 6.33 -4.19
CA TRP A 13 -0.36 6.58 -2.76
C TRP A 13 0.64 5.83 -1.88
N THR A 14 0.87 4.55 -2.17
CA THR A 14 1.83 3.72 -1.43
C THR A 14 3.25 4.28 -1.55
N LEU A 15 3.69 4.67 -2.74
CA LEU A 15 5.02 5.25 -2.95
C LEU A 15 5.22 6.55 -2.16
N ILE A 16 4.20 7.41 -2.07
CA ILE A 16 4.26 8.66 -1.30
C ILE A 16 4.38 8.36 0.20
N ILE A 17 3.51 7.52 0.75
CA ILE A 17 3.49 7.24 2.20
C ILE A 17 4.77 6.52 2.64
N TRP A 18 5.24 5.54 1.88
CA TRP A 18 6.43 4.78 2.25
C TRP A 18 7.73 5.50 1.89
N GLY A 19 7.74 6.29 0.82
CA GLY A 19 8.88 7.14 0.47
C GLY A 19 9.14 8.25 1.49
N SER A 20 8.07 8.83 2.07
CA SER A 20 8.23 9.79 3.17
C SER A 20 8.83 9.15 4.43
N ARG A 21 8.52 7.88 4.72
CA ARG A 21 9.12 7.11 5.84
C ARG A 21 10.61 6.87 5.67
N VAL A 22 11.11 6.69 4.45
CA VAL A 22 12.56 6.57 4.19
C VAL A 22 13.29 7.80 4.74
N ARG A 23 12.80 9.00 4.40
CA ARG A 23 13.41 10.27 4.84
C ARG A 23 13.42 10.44 6.36
N LEU A 24 12.38 9.94 7.03
CA LEU A 24 12.27 10.01 8.49
C LEU A 24 13.26 9.08 9.20
N LEU A 25 13.55 7.90 8.62
CA LEU A 25 14.43 6.91 9.25
C LEU A 25 15.90 7.04 8.87
N THR A 26 16.23 7.64 7.73
CA THR A 26 17.63 7.91 7.36
C THR A 26 18.32 8.91 8.30
N GLY A 27 17.57 9.63 9.13
CA GLY A 27 18.11 10.48 10.20
C GLY A 27 18.26 9.79 11.55
N ASP A 28 17.85 8.52 11.67
CA ASP A 28 17.86 7.75 12.92
C ASP A 28 18.77 6.51 12.76
N GLU A 29 19.90 6.48 13.47
CA GLU A 29 20.99 5.52 13.24
C GLU A 29 20.67 4.05 13.62
N ALA A 30 19.46 3.73 14.07
CA ALA A 30 19.12 2.40 14.58
C ALA A 30 17.86 1.75 13.97
N ALA A 31 17.43 2.15 12.77
CA ALA A 31 16.27 1.52 12.13
C ALA A 31 16.50 0.00 11.91
N LYS A 32 15.77 -0.83 12.68
CA LYS A 32 15.85 -2.30 12.63
C LYS A 32 15.64 -2.83 11.21
N THR A 33 16.32 -3.93 10.85
CA THR A 33 16.19 -4.60 9.54
C THR A 33 14.74 -4.88 9.14
N GLU A 34 13.89 -5.26 10.09
CA GLU A 34 12.47 -5.51 9.85
C GLU A 34 11.73 -4.27 9.31
N VAL A 35 12.07 -3.09 9.82
CA VAL A 35 11.46 -1.83 9.38
C VAL A 35 11.87 -1.52 7.94
N TRP A 36 13.14 -1.71 7.61
CA TRP A 36 13.63 -1.55 6.23
C TRP A 36 12.99 -2.53 5.26
N ILE A 37 12.84 -3.81 5.65
CA ILE A 37 12.13 -4.81 4.85
C ILE A 37 10.69 -4.35 4.58
N ARG A 38 9.97 -3.86 5.60
CA ARG A 38 8.60 -3.38 5.43
C ARG A 38 8.53 -2.20 4.45
N ILE A 39 9.48 -1.27 4.52
CA ILE A 39 9.55 -0.11 3.63
C ILE A 39 9.85 -0.55 2.19
N ILE A 40 10.90 -1.32 1.99
CA ILE A 40 11.34 -1.78 0.66
C ILE A 40 10.25 -2.62 0.00
N ALA A 41 9.65 -3.57 0.74
CA ALA A 41 8.56 -4.39 0.23
C ALA A 41 7.34 -3.55 -0.19
N SER A 42 6.97 -2.56 0.62
CA SER A 42 5.84 -1.67 0.30
C SER A 42 6.13 -0.79 -0.92
N LEU A 43 7.35 -0.26 -1.05
CA LEU A 43 7.76 0.49 -2.23
C LEU A 43 7.78 -0.37 -3.49
N ALA A 44 8.34 -1.58 -3.40
CA ALA A 44 8.41 -2.52 -4.52
C ALA A 44 7.01 -2.93 -4.99
N LEU A 45 6.10 -3.27 -4.08
CA LEU A 45 4.72 -3.63 -4.41
C LEU A 45 3.93 -2.42 -4.94
N GLY A 46 4.11 -1.24 -4.37
CA GLY A 46 3.50 -0.01 -4.88
C GLY A 46 3.93 0.30 -6.33
N ALA A 47 5.23 0.16 -6.63
CA ALA A 47 5.76 0.30 -7.98
C ALA A 47 5.24 -0.79 -8.93
N ALA A 48 5.17 -2.04 -8.47
CA ALA A 48 4.66 -3.16 -9.26
C ALA A 48 3.18 -2.97 -9.64
N VAL A 49 2.33 -2.56 -8.69
CA VAL A 49 0.92 -2.26 -8.97
C VAL A 49 0.77 -1.06 -9.90
N MET A 50 1.60 -0.03 -9.75
CA MET A 50 1.62 1.09 -10.71
C MET A 50 2.02 0.62 -12.12
N ALA A 51 3.00 -0.29 -12.23
CA ALA A 51 3.40 -0.87 -13.52
C ALA A 51 2.28 -1.70 -14.14
N VAL A 52 1.58 -2.55 -13.36
CA VAL A 52 0.38 -3.28 -13.81
C VAL A 52 -0.65 -2.30 -14.37
N ALA A 53 -0.92 -1.20 -13.65
CA ALA A 53 -1.88 -0.19 -14.07
C ALA A 53 -1.50 0.57 -15.36
N ILE A 54 -0.22 0.59 -15.72
CA ILE A 54 0.27 1.21 -16.97
C ILE A 54 0.20 0.20 -18.11
N ILE A 55 0.68 -1.02 -17.89
CA ILE A 55 0.75 -2.08 -18.89
C ILE A 55 -0.65 -2.56 -19.29
N ALA A 56 -1.55 -2.74 -18.31
CA ALA A 56 -2.88 -3.30 -18.52
C ALA A 56 -3.85 -2.38 -19.28
N ARG A 57 -3.47 -1.12 -19.55
CA ARG A 57 -4.38 -0.11 -20.17
C ARG A 57 -4.90 -0.51 -21.55
N ASN A 58 -4.16 -1.33 -22.28
CA ASN A 58 -4.44 -1.67 -23.68
C ASN A 58 -4.82 -3.15 -23.90
N GLY A 59 -4.98 -3.94 -22.83
CA GLY A 59 -5.23 -5.38 -22.99
C GLY A 59 -5.61 -6.14 -21.72
N GLY A 60 -5.89 -5.43 -20.62
CA GLY A 60 -6.17 -6.05 -19.33
C GLY A 60 -4.90 -6.55 -18.61
N PRO A 61 -5.00 -6.90 -17.32
CA PRO A 61 -3.87 -7.24 -16.48
C PRO A 61 -3.46 -8.71 -16.64
N GLY A 62 -4.39 -9.58 -17.05
CA GLY A 62 -4.20 -11.02 -17.06
C GLY A 62 -3.96 -11.59 -15.66
N ARG A 63 -3.88 -12.92 -15.60
CA ARG A 63 -3.69 -13.67 -14.34
C ARG A 63 -2.47 -13.21 -13.53
N TRP A 64 -1.41 -12.74 -14.20
CA TRP A 64 -0.20 -12.26 -13.55
C TRP A 64 -0.45 -10.91 -12.84
N GLY A 65 -1.13 -9.97 -13.50
CA GLY A 65 -1.42 -8.65 -12.93
C GLY A 65 -2.40 -8.77 -11.76
N LEU A 66 -3.40 -9.64 -11.88
CA LEU A 66 -4.28 -9.97 -10.76
C LEU A 66 -3.51 -10.54 -9.56
N GLY A 67 -2.57 -11.46 -9.80
CA GLY A 67 -1.71 -12.01 -8.74
C GLY A 67 -0.88 -10.94 -8.01
N VAL A 68 -0.30 -10.00 -8.75
CA VAL A 68 0.46 -8.87 -8.18
C VAL A 68 -0.43 -7.98 -7.32
N VAL A 69 -1.60 -7.60 -7.83
CA VAL A 69 -2.52 -6.71 -7.11
C VAL A 69 -3.12 -7.42 -5.89
N ALA A 70 -3.40 -8.72 -5.96
CA ALA A 70 -3.84 -9.52 -4.82
C ALA A 70 -2.77 -9.59 -3.72
N GLY A 71 -1.52 -9.88 -4.08
CA GLY A 71 -0.40 -9.89 -3.14
C GLY A 71 -0.19 -8.53 -2.47
N PHE A 72 -0.31 -7.45 -3.23
CA PHE A 72 -0.31 -6.08 -2.71
C PHE A 72 -1.47 -5.83 -1.72
N ALA A 73 -2.69 -6.24 -2.05
CA ALA A 73 -3.85 -6.06 -1.16
C ALA A 73 -3.69 -6.80 0.18
N VAL A 74 -3.18 -8.04 0.14
CA VAL A 74 -2.88 -8.81 1.35
C VAL A 74 -1.79 -8.11 2.17
N TRP A 75 -0.69 -7.70 1.53
CA TRP A 75 0.41 -7.00 2.19
C TRP A 75 -0.03 -5.71 2.86
N MET A 76 -0.77 -4.87 2.15
CA MET A 76 -1.26 -3.59 2.67
C MET A 76 -2.22 -3.80 3.85
N THR A 77 -3.09 -4.81 3.77
CA THR A 77 -3.98 -5.18 4.89
C THR A 77 -3.18 -5.62 6.11
N TYR A 78 -2.15 -6.44 5.92
CA TYR A 78 -1.28 -6.90 7.00
C TYR A 78 -0.52 -5.75 7.67
N VAL A 79 0.16 -4.91 6.90
CA VAL A 79 1.01 -3.85 7.45
C VAL A 79 0.19 -2.74 8.11
N TRP A 80 -0.90 -2.32 7.48
CA TRP A 80 -1.74 -1.27 8.06
C TRP A 80 -2.63 -1.79 9.18
N GLY A 81 -3.10 -3.04 9.11
CA GLY A 81 -3.82 -3.69 10.19
C GLY A 81 -2.96 -3.81 11.45
N SER A 82 -1.72 -4.31 11.31
CA SER A 82 -0.78 -4.38 12.43
C SER A 82 -0.42 -2.99 12.97
N SER A 83 -0.24 -1.99 12.09
CA SER A 83 -0.01 -0.60 12.51
C SER A 83 -1.19 -0.03 13.29
N ALA A 84 -2.43 -0.26 12.85
CA ALA A 84 -3.62 0.22 13.55
C ALA A 84 -3.72 -0.42 14.94
N ILE A 85 -3.59 -1.75 15.03
CA ILE A 85 -3.61 -2.48 16.31
C ILE A 85 -2.55 -1.92 17.27
N ASN A 86 -1.31 -1.75 16.80
CA ASN A 86 -0.22 -1.23 17.61
C ASN A 86 -0.54 0.16 18.19
N VAL A 87 -1.20 1.01 17.41
CA VAL A 87 -1.55 2.38 17.83
C VAL A 87 -2.66 2.40 18.89
N PHE A 88 -3.55 1.41 18.91
CA PHE A 88 -4.59 1.26 19.93
C PHE A 88 -4.11 0.55 21.20
N VAL A 89 -3.16 -0.39 21.08
CA VAL A 89 -2.61 -1.13 22.23
C VAL A 89 -1.63 -0.28 23.03
N ASN A 90 -0.89 0.62 22.39
CA ASN A 90 0.09 1.46 23.06
C ASN A 90 -0.47 2.84 23.46
N ASP A 91 0.20 3.46 24.43
CA ASP A 91 -0.18 4.78 24.94
C ASP A 91 0.28 5.87 23.96
N HIS A 92 -0.61 6.25 23.05
CA HIS A 92 -0.41 7.29 22.06
C HIS A 92 -1.49 8.35 22.19
N SER A 93 -1.16 9.60 21.85
CA SER A 93 -2.13 10.69 21.84
C SER A 93 -3.29 10.43 20.88
N THR A 94 -4.47 11.00 21.19
CA THR A 94 -5.67 10.85 20.36
C THR A 94 -5.43 11.28 18.91
N ALA A 95 -4.71 12.39 18.69
CA ALA A 95 -4.39 12.87 17.35
C ALA A 95 -3.56 11.84 16.56
N PHE A 96 -2.58 11.20 17.20
CA PHE A 96 -1.76 10.16 16.58
C PHE A 96 -2.59 8.94 16.18
N ARG A 97 -3.53 8.53 17.05
CA ARG A 97 -4.48 7.44 16.79
C ARG A 97 -5.37 7.71 15.59
N VAL A 98 -5.94 8.91 15.52
CA VAL A 98 -6.82 9.31 14.40
C VAL A 98 -6.07 9.27 13.07
N VAL A 99 -4.89 9.89 12.98
CA VAL A 99 -4.09 9.93 11.74
C VAL A 99 -3.73 8.53 11.26
N HIS A 100 -3.26 7.65 12.14
CA HIS A 100 -2.89 6.29 11.76
C HIS A 100 -4.09 5.43 11.37
N THR A 101 -5.24 5.64 12.01
CA THR A 101 -6.49 4.96 11.66
C THR A 101 -6.95 5.38 10.26
N VAL A 102 -6.95 6.68 9.96
CA VAL A 102 -7.32 7.19 8.62
C VAL A 102 -6.35 6.66 7.56
N LEU A 103 -5.04 6.72 7.82
CA LEU A 103 -4.04 6.17 6.90
C LEU A 103 -4.25 4.68 6.65
N ALA A 104 -4.57 3.90 7.69
CA ALA A 104 -4.85 2.48 7.55
C ALA A 104 -6.10 2.23 6.69
N VAL A 105 -7.21 2.91 7.00
CA VAL A 105 -8.47 2.77 6.26
C VAL A 105 -8.29 3.13 4.79
N VAL A 106 -7.68 4.29 4.49
CA VAL A 106 -7.47 4.73 3.11
C VAL A 106 -6.56 3.76 2.36
N SER A 107 -5.45 3.33 2.98
CA SER A 107 -4.47 2.47 2.32
C SER A 107 -5.03 1.07 2.05
N ILE A 108 -5.78 0.49 2.99
CA ILE A 108 -6.46 -0.79 2.81
C ILE A 108 -7.59 -0.65 1.78
N GLY A 109 -8.40 0.40 1.89
CA GLY A 109 -9.51 0.66 0.96
C GLY A 109 -9.04 0.78 -0.48
N LEU A 110 -7.95 1.53 -0.72
CA LEU A 110 -7.35 1.65 -2.06
C LEU A 110 -6.81 0.31 -2.57
N ALA A 111 -6.20 -0.50 -1.70
CA ALA A 111 -5.65 -1.80 -2.11
C ALA A 111 -6.74 -2.81 -2.46
N VAL A 112 -7.82 -2.85 -1.66
CA VAL A 112 -9.00 -3.68 -1.96
C VAL A 112 -9.71 -3.19 -3.22
N ALA A 113 -9.89 -1.87 -3.38
CA ALA A 113 -10.50 -1.31 -4.59
C ALA A 113 -9.67 -1.63 -5.84
N ALA A 114 -8.34 -1.54 -5.76
CA ALA A 114 -7.44 -1.93 -6.83
C ALA A 114 -7.62 -3.41 -7.21
N LEU A 115 -7.72 -4.30 -6.22
CA LEU A 115 -7.97 -5.72 -6.45
C LEU A 115 -9.32 -5.96 -7.14
N VAL A 116 -10.40 -5.35 -6.65
CA VAL A 116 -11.74 -5.48 -7.23
C VAL A 116 -11.76 -5.02 -8.69
N VAL A 117 -11.20 -3.84 -8.98
CA VAL A 117 -11.12 -3.31 -10.35
C VAL A 117 -10.30 -4.22 -11.26
N THR A 118 -9.19 -4.77 -10.76
CA THR A 118 -8.32 -5.66 -11.52
C THR A 118 -9.00 -7.01 -11.80
N ALA A 119 -9.74 -7.54 -10.83
CA ALA A 119 -10.47 -8.80 -10.97
C ALA A 119 -11.69 -8.72 -11.89
N GLN A 120 -12.30 -7.54 -12.03
CA GLN A 120 -13.41 -7.30 -12.96
C GLN A 120 -12.98 -7.19 -14.42
N ALA A 121 -11.68 -7.18 -14.66
CA ALA A 121 -11.06 -6.92 -15.95
C ALA A 121 -10.33 -8.12 -16.55
N ASP A 122 -10.14 -9.17 -15.76
CA ASP A 122 -9.73 -10.51 -16.21
C ASP A 122 -10.95 -11.31 -16.66
#